data_AF-A0A2D8CSS9-F1
#
_entry.id   AF-A0A2D8CSS9-F1
#
_cell.length_a   1.000
_cell.length_b   1.000
_cell.length_c   1.000
_cell.angle_alpha   90.00
_cell.angle_beta   90.00
_cell.angle_gamma   90.00
#
_symmetry.space_group_name_H-M   'P 1'
#
loop_
_entity.id
_entity.type
_entity.pdbx_description
1 polymer ?
#
loop_
_entity_poly.entity_id
_entity_poly.type
_entity_poly.pdbx_seq_one_letter_code
_entity_poly.pdbx_strand_id
1 'polypeptide(L)'
;MNIRSRVRKDGKQFFSKKYDTRDEALEAQKTANSAGLVNVFVLKSNRDEFAFNYEFKVNLGSFQNDLPSDVFTAFENLKQLEIKPYKEGNNTTYLSKSRNSYEEAITDQNACRMENMNEAKIVVFKDGVPTSLDKVLNSFK
;
A
#
# COMPACT_ATOMS: atom_id res chain seq x y z
N MET A 1 22.23 -7.24 -11.91
CA MET A 1 21.41 -6.00 -11.99
C MET A 1 20.68 -5.84 -10.66
N ASN A 2 21.00 -4.85 -9.83
CA ASN A 2 20.46 -4.69 -8.46
C ASN A 2 19.13 -3.92 -8.42
N ILE A 3 18.23 -4.21 -9.36
CA ILE A 3 16.90 -3.59 -9.43
C ILE A 3 15.89 -4.64 -8.96
N ARG A 4 15.14 -4.30 -7.92
CA ARG A 4 13.98 -5.10 -7.47
C ARG A 4 12.71 -4.46 -7.96
N SER A 5 11.79 -5.28 -8.46
CA SER A 5 10.43 -4.86 -8.76
C SER A 5 9.49 -5.27 -7.64
N ARG A 6 8.55 -4.39 -7.32
CA ARG A 6 7.51 -4.58 -6.32
C ARG A 6 6.16 -4.50 -7.02
N VAL A 7 5.56 -5.64 -7.31
CA VAL A 7 4.20 -5.72 -7.84
C VAL A 7 3.21 -5.49 -6.71
N ARG A 8 2.25 -4.60 -6.91
CA ARG A 8 1.14 -4.33 -5.98
C ARG A 8 -0.14 -4.97 -6.47
N LYS A 9 -1.06 -5.24 -5.55
CA LYS A 9 -2.37 -5.84 -5.84
C LYS A 9 -3.21 -5.00 -6.81
N ASP A 10 -3.00 -3.69 -6.87
CA ASP A 10 -3.69 -2.78 -7.81
C ASP A 10 -3.05 -2.74 -9.21
N GLY A 11 -2.09 -3.65 -9.50
CA GLY A 11 -1.40 -3.73 -10.79
C GLY A 11 -0.27 -2.70 -10.95
N LYS A 12 -0.04 -1.82 -9.96
CA LYS A 12 1.10 -0.90 -10.00
C LYS A 12 2.40 -1.66 -9.71
N GLN A 13 3.46 -1.27 -10.40
CA GLN A 13 4.80 -1.81 -10.18
C GLN A 13 5.74 -0.69 -9.74
N PHE A 14 6.50 -0.95 -8.66
CA PHE A 14 7.52 -0.04 -8.18
C PHE A 14 8.89 -0.66 -8.40
N PHE A 15 9.87 0.15 -8.78
CA PHE A 15 11.24 -0.31 -8.95
C PHE A 15 12.10 0.30 -7.85
N SER A 16 12.95 -0.52 -7.24
CA SER A 16 13.89 -0.08 -6.22
C SER A 16 15.28 -0.51 -6.62
N LYS A 17 16.20 0.45 -6.62
CA LYS A 17 17.63 0.20 -6.84
C LYS A 17 18.39 0.60 -5.60
N LYS A 18 19.28 -0.30 -5.14
CA LYS A 18 20.18 -0.02 -4.04
C LYS A 18 21.37 0.82 -4.55
N TYR A 19 21.74 1.84 -3.78
CA TYR A 19 22.96 2.61 -3.91
C TYR A 19 23.78 2.48 -2.63
N ASP A 20 25.10 2.59 -2.73
CA ASP A 20 25.99 2.41 -1.58
C ASP A 20 26.17 3.74 -0.82
N THR A 21 25.94 4.88 -1.49
CA THR A 21 25.98 6.21 -0.88
C THR A 21 24.69 6.99 -1.08
N ARG A 22 24.45 7.98 -0.20
CA ARG A 22 23.32 8.91 -0.32
C ARG A 22 23.43 9.78 -1.57
N ASP A 23 24.64 10.23 -1.91
CA ASP A 23 24.88 11.14 -3.03
C ASP A 23 24.57 10.46 -4.36
N GLU A 24 24.99 9.21 -4.54
CA GLU A 24 24.60 8.40 -5.71
C GLU A 24 23.08 8.24 -5.83
N ALA A 25 22.39 7.99 -4.72
CA ALA A 25 20.94 7.84 -4.72
C ALA A 25 20.23 9.15 -5.12
N LEU A 26 20.72 10.30 -4.64
CA LEU A 26 20.18 11.61 -4.99
C LEU A 26 20.45 11.96 -6.46
N GLU A 27 21.62 11.63 -6.98
CA GLU A 27 21.94 11.87 -8.39
C GLU A 27 21.08 11.01 -9.33
N ALA A 28 20.87 9.74 -8.95
CA ALA A 28 19.93 8.87 -9.65
C ALA A 28 18.48 9.39 -9.58
N GLN A 29 18.04 9.92 -8.43
CA GLN A 29 16.72 10.54 -8.30
C GLN A 29 16.56 11.72 -9.26
N LYS A 30 17.55 12.63 -9.32
CA LYS A 30 17.54 13.76 -10.27
C LYS A 30 17.48 13.30 -11.72
N THR A 31 18.28 12.29 -12.07
CA THR A 31 18.31 11.71 -13.43
C THR A 31 16.94 11.12 -13.80
N ALA A 32 16.34 10.35 -12.89
CA ALA A 32 15.02 9.76 -13.08
C ALA A 32 13.92 10.82 -13.26
N ASN A 33 13.92 11.85 -12.40
CA ASN A 33 12.99 12.98 -12.52
C ASN A 33 13.18 13.73 -13.84
N SER A 34 14.43 13.96 -14.27
CA SER A 34 14.74 14.62 -15.55
C SER A 34 14.32 13.79 -16.76
N ALA A 35 14.24 12.46 -16.61
CA ALA A 35 13.70 11.55 -17.61
C ALA A 35 12.15 11.46 -17.60
N GLY A 36 11.47 12.26 -16.78
CA GLY A 36 10.01 12.31 -16.70
C GLY A 36 9.37 11.26 -15.80
N LEU A 37 10.16 10.52 -15.00
CA LEU A 37 9.59 9.62 -13.99
C LEU A 37 8.99 10.42 -12.85
N VAL A 38 7.84 9.96 -12.36
CA VAL A 38 7.10 10.57 -11.24
C VAL A 38 7.18 9.66 -9.99
N ASN A 39 6.93 10.23 -8.81
CA ASN A 39 6.96 9.51 -7.53
C ASN A 39 8.31 8.82 -7.23
N VAL A 40 9.42 9.49 -7.57
CA VAL A 40 10.78 8.99 -7.32
C VAL A 40 11.30 9.52 -5.98
N PHE A 41 11.66 8.64 -5.05
CA PHE A 41 12.10 8.99 -3.70
C PHE A 41 13.37 8.23 -3.30
N VAL A 42 14.17 8.86 -2.44
CA VAL A 42 15.33 8.24 -1.78
C VAL A 42 14.93 7.89 -0.35
N LEU A 43 15.11 6.63 0.02
CA LEU A 43 14.85 6.13 1.37
C LEU A 43 16.11 5.47 1.91
N LYS A 44 16.44 5.75 3.17
CA LYS A 44 17.44 4.97 3.90
C LYS A 44 16.85 3.59 4.17
N SER A 45 17.60 2.54 3.85
CA SER A 45 17.16 1.16 4.00
C SER A 45 18.35 0.26 4.31
N ASN A 46 18.14 -0.79 5.09
CA ASN A 46 19.06 -1.91 5.25
C ASN A 46 18.79 -3.01 4.19
N ARG A 47 19.57 -4.08 4.20
CA ARG A 47 19.45 -5.19 3.23
C ARG A 47 18.07 -5.87 3.28
N ASP A 48 17.56 -6.09 4.48
CA ASP A 48 16.34 -6.85 4.69
C ASP A 48 15.11 -5.98 4.37
N GLU A 49 15.14 -4.69 4.73
CA GLU A 49 14.17 -3.68 4.29
C GLU A 49 14.15 -3.49 2.76
N PHE A 50 15.31 -3.56 2.10
CA PHE A 50 15.37 -3.51 0.64
C PHE A 50 14.71 -4.74 0.02
N ALA A 51 14.87 -5.90 0.66
CA ALA A 51 14.23 -7.14 0.26
C ALA A 51 12.74 -7.21 0.65
N PHE A 52 12.30 -6.37 1.57
CA PHE A 52 10.97 -6.34 2.15
C PHE A 52 9.94 -5.78 1.17
N ASN A 53 9.25 -6.63 0.42
CA ASN A 53 8.21 -6.21 -0.53
C ASN A 53 6.78 -6.45 0.00
N TYR A 54 6.41 -5.69 1.04
CA TYR A 54 5.04 -5.70 1.52
C TYR A 54 4.27 -4.45 1.12
N GLU A 55 2.98 -4.64 0.94
CA GLU A 55 1.97 -3.64 0.66
C GLU A 55 0.91 -3.73 1.75
N PHE A 56 0.63 -2.61 2.40
CA PHE A 56 -0.44 -2.50 3.40
C PHE A 56 -1.63 -1.75 2.81
N LYS A 57 -2.84 -2.24 3.08
CA LYS A 57 -4.09 -1.58 2.69
C LYS A 57 -5.09 -1.74 3.84
N VAL A 58 -6.10 -0.88 3.88
CA VAL A 58 -7.26 -1.06 4.77
C VAL A 58 -8.35 -1.76 3.98
N ASN A 59 -8.89 -2.84 4.51
CA ASN A 59 -10.10 -3.50 4.02
C ASN A 59 -11.31 -2.88 4.73
N LEU A 60 -12.22 -2.31 3.94
CA LEU A 60 -13.41 -1.61 4.41
C LEU A 60 -14.68 -2.48 4.37
N GLY A 61 -14.57 -3.75 3.96
CA GLY A 61 -15.68 -4.69 3.89
C GLY A 61 -15.88 -5.28 2.49
N SER A 62 -16.76 -6.29 2.43
CA SER A 62 -17.15 -7.00 1.22
C SER A 62 -18.66 -6.97 1.08
N PHE A 63 -19.14 -6.55 -0.10
CA PHE A 63 -20.58 -6.35 -0.36
C PHE A 63 -20.98 -7.10 -1.64
N GLN A 64 -22.15 -7.74 -1.62
CA GLN A 64 -22.69 -8.50 -2.75
C GLN A 64 -23.59 -7.67 -3.67
N ASN A 65 -24.30 -6.71 -3.08
CA ASN A 65 -25.24 -5.83 -3.77
C ASN A 65 -24.70 -4.39 -3.75
N ASP A 66 -25.58 -3.42 -4.00
CA ASP A 66 -25.26 -2.01 -3.84
C ASP A 66 -24.73 -1.69 -2.43
N LEU A 67 -23.84 -0.69 -2.37
CA LEU A 67 -23.30 -0.22 -1.10
C LEU A 67 -24.43 0.37 -0.26
N PRO A 68 -24.54 -0.01 1.03
CA PRO A 68 -25.39 0.69 1.98
C PRO A 68 -25.12 2.20 1.97
N SER A 69 -26.14 3.03 2.12
CA SER A 69 -26.04 4.50 1.97
C SER A 69 -25.04 5.13 2.95
N ASP A 70 -24.94 4.58 4.16
CA ASP A 70 -23.97 4.95 5.18
C ASP A 70 -22.53 4.63 4.75
N VAL A 71 -22.30 3.43 4.19
CA VAL A 71 -21.00 3.03 3.64
C VAL A 71 -20.60 3.91 2.46
N PHE A 72 -21.55 4.21 1.57
CA PHE A 72 -21.31 5.11 0.44
C PHE A 72 -20.91 6.51 0.92
N THR A 73 -21.62 7.06 1.92
CA THR A 73 -21.30 8.35 2.52
C THR A 73 -19.90 8.35 3.15
N ALA A 74 -19.55 7.28 3.87
CA ALA A 74 -18.20 7.13 4.44
C ALA A 74 -17.13 7.12 3.35
N PHE A 75 -17.36 6.45 2.22
CA PHE A 75 -16.39 6.44 1.11
C PHE A 75 -16.21 7.82 0.49
N GLU A 76 -17.28 8.61 0.38
CA GLU A 76 -17.20 9.99 -0.10
C GLU A 76 -16.42 10.90 0.85
N ASN A 77 -16.52 10.69 2.17
CA ASN A 77 -15.72 11.40 3.18
C ASN A 77 -14.25 10.94 3.21
N LEU A 78 -13.98 9.73 2.72
CA LEU A 78 -12.65 9.09 2.70
C LEU A 78 -11.98 9.12 1.32
N LYS A 79 -12.35 10.05 0.43
CA LYS A 79 -11.82 10.15 -0.94
C LYS A 79 -10.29 10.13 -1.03
N GLN A 80 -9.59 10.70 -0.05
CA GLN A 80 -8.14 10.69 0.07
C GLN A 80 -7.52 9.29 0.19
N LEU A 81 -8.32 8.29 0.58
CA LEU A 81 -7.91 6.90 0.67
C LEU A 81 -8.01 6.17 -0.68
N GLU A 82 -8.53 6.81 -1.74
CA GLU A 82 -8.69 6.22 -3.08
C GLU A 82 -9.24 4.79 -3.01
N ILE A 83 -10.37 4.61 -2.32
CA ILE A 83 -10.97 3.29 -2.07
C ILE A 83 -11.37 2.67 -3.42
N LYS A 84 -10.90 1.44 -3.67
CA LYS A 84 -11.15 0.72 -4.93
C LYS A 84 -11.85 -0.62 -4.68
N PRO A 85 -12.82 -0.99 -5.53
CA PRO A 85 -13.43 -2.30 -5.50
C PRO A 85 -12.44 -3.36 -6.03
N TYR A 86 -12.50 -4.54 -5.44
CA TYR A 86 -11.77 -5.73 -5.83
C TYR A 86 -12.74 -6.92 -5.81
N LYS A 87 -13.03 -7.49 -6.99
CA LYS A 87 -13.95 -8.63 -7.10
C LYS A 87 -13.25 -9.92 -6.67
N GLU A 88 -13.86 -10.61 -5.71
CA GLU A 88 -13.52 -11.97 -5.28
C GLU A 88 -14.77 -12.84 -5.40
N GLY A 89 -14.90 -13.53 -6.54
CA GLY A 89 -16.10 -14.30 -6.86
C GLY A 89 -17.34 -13.38 -6.98
N ASN A 90 -18.37 -13.67 -6.19
CA ASN A 90 -19.62 -12.91 -6.15
C ASN A 90 -19.58 -11.69 -5.21
N ASN A 91 -18.49 -11.52 -4.45
CA ASN A 91 -18.34 -10.42 -3.51
C ASN A 91 -17.45 -9.33 -4.09
N THR A 92 -17.77 -8.07 -3.80
CA THR A 92 -16.89 -6.94 -4.07
C THR A 92 -16.28 -6.45 -2.76
N THR A 93 -14.98 -6.67 -2.58
CA THR A 93 -14.21 -6.20 -1.44
C THR A 93 -13.66 -4.81 -1.73
N TYR A 94 -13.77 -3.87 -0.79
CA TYR A 94 -13.27 -2.51 -0.96
C TYR A 94 -11.99 -2.30 -0.16
N LEU A 95 -10.94 -1.85 -0.86
CA LEU A 95 -9.61 -1.66 -0.28
C LEU A 95 -9.18 -0.20 -0.46
N SER A 96 -8.54 0.38 0.56
CA SER A 96 -7.87 1.68 0.44
C SER A 96 -6.72 1.64 -0.57
N LYS A 97 -6.08 2.78 -0.82
CA LYS A 97 -4.78 2.85 -1.49
C LYS A 97 -3.71 2.07 -0.76
N SER A 98 -2.68 1.72 -1.51
CA SER A 98 -1.51 1.00 -1.03
C SER A 98 -0.59 1.91 -0.21
N ARG A 99 -0.21 1.46 0.98
CA ARG A 99 0.78 2.07 1.86
C ARG A 99 2.06 1.25 1.90
N ASN A 100 3.16 1.95 2.16
CA ASN A 100 4.49 1.33 2.24
C ASN A 100 4.83 0.90 3.67
N SER A 101 4.21 1.53 4.67
CA SER A 101 4.40 1.19 6.07
C SER A 101 3.10 0.81 6.78
N TYR A 102 3.27 0.06 7.86
CA TYR A 102 2.16 -0.33 8.73
C TYR A 102 1.56 0.87 9.46
N GLU A 103 2.40 1.83 9.85
CA GLU A 103 2.00 3.07 10.54
C GLU A 103 1.09 3.93 9.66
N GLU A 104 1.41 4.10 8.37
CA GLU A 104 0.53 4.78 7.42
C GLU A 104 -0.84 4.09 7.32
N ALA A 105 -0.85 2.75 7.32
CA ALA A 105 -2.09 1.97 7.27
C ALA A 105 -2.90 2.07 8.58
N ILE A 106 -2.24 2.26 9.74
CA ILE A 106 -2.92 2.57 11.01
C ILE A 106 -3.61 3.94 10.92
N THR A 107 -2.93 4.96 10.41
CA THR A 107 -3.54 6.28 10.21
C THR A 107 -4.78 6.18 9.32
N ASP A 108 -4.69 5.46 8.21
CA ASP A 108 -5.84 5.24 7.31
C ASP A 108 -6.96 4.45 7.99
N GLN A 109 -6.63 3.41 8.77
CA GLN A 109 -7.62 2.61 9.52
C GLN A 109 -8.37 3.47 10.54
N ASN A 110 -7.66 4.33 11.27
CA ASN A 110 -8.27 5.21 12.24
C ASN A 110 -9.21 6.23 11.57
N ALA A 111 -8.82 6.77 10.41
CA ALA A 111 -9.72 7.61 9.62
C ALA A 111 -10.99 6.84 9.20
N CYS A 112 -10.86 5.58 8.77
CA CYS A 112 -12.02 4.74 8.45
C CYS A 112 -12.96 4.58 9.65
N ARG A 113 -12.40 4.31 10.85
CA ARG A 113 -13.18 4.15 12.08
C ARG A 113 -13.88 5.42 12.52
N MET A 114 -13.28 6.58 12.29
CA MET A 114 -13.94 7.88 12.54
C MET A 114 -15.18 8.09 11.67
N GLU A 115 -15.23 7.45 10.50
CA GLU A 115 -16.39 7.44 9.59
C GLU A 115 -17.31 6.22 9.83
N ASN A 116 -17.34 5.69 11.06
CA ASN A 116 -18.16 4.54 11.48
C ASN A 116 -17.84 3.20 10.80
N MET A 117 -16.73 3.09 10.05
CA MET A 117 -16.26 1.83 9.48
C MET A 117 -15.49 1.02 10.54
N ASN A 118 -16.17 0.62 11.61
CA ASN A 118 -15.56 -0.01 12.79
C ASN A 118 -14.85 -1.33 12.48
N GLU A 119 -15.36 -2.07 11.49
CA GLU A 119 -14.81 -3.34 11.00
C GLU A 119 -13.60 -3.17 10.07
N ALA A 120 -13.17 -1.92 9.81
CA ALA A 120 -12.02 -1.65 8.98
C ALA A 120 -10.75 -2.30 9.56
N LYS A 121 -10.07 -3.12 8.75
CA LYS A 121 -8.88 -3.87 9.16
C LYS A 121 -7.74 -3.72 8.19
N ILE A 122 -6.52 -3.67 8.71
CA ILE A 122 -5.32 -3.66 7.88
C ILE A 122 -5.13 -5.06 7.30
N VAL A 123 -4.97 -5.11 5.98
CA VAL A 123 -4.59 -6.30 5.23
C VAL A 123 -3.23 -6.06 4.60
N VAL A 124 -2.47 -7.14 4.45
CA VAL A 124 -1.10 -7.07 3.95
C VAL A 124 -0.91 -8.04 2.79
N PHE A 125 -0.14 -7.60 1.81
CA PHE A 125 0.23 -8.37 0.64
C PHE A 125 1.74 -8.40 0.54
N LYS A 126 2.31 -9.55 0.19
CA LYS A 126 3.71 -9.69 -0.17
C LYS A 126 3.79 -10.00 -1.66
N ASP A 127 4.52 -9.21 -2.42
CA ASP A 127 4.62 -9.38 -3.88
C ASP A 127 3.23 -9.43 -4.57
N GLY A 128 2.25 -8.67 -4.07
CA GLY A 128 0.87 -8.64 -4.55
C GLY A 128 -0.02 -9.81 -4.07
N VAL A 129 0.55 -10.77 -3.34
CA VAL A 129 -0.16 -11.95 -2.82
C VAL A 129 -0.57 -11.73 -1.37
N PRO A 130 -1.83 -12.03 -0.96
CA PRO A 130 -2.26 -11.89 0.43
C PRO A 130 -1.37 -12.67 1.41
N THR A 131 -1.05 -12.07 2.56
CA THR A 131 -0.28 -12.71 3.63
C THR A 131 -0.81 -12.29 5.00
N SER A 132 -0.29 -12.87 6.10
CA SER A 132 -0.71 -12.53 7.45
C SER A 132 0.18 -11.45 8.07
N LEU A 133 -0.44 -10.51 8.80
CA LEU A 133 0.26 -9.42 9.47
C LEU A 133 1.28 -9.93 10.49
N ASP A 134 0.96 -11.02 11.21
CA ASP A 134 1.88 -11.63 12.17
C ASP A 134 3.18 -12.13 11.53
N LYS A 135 3.10 -12.70 10.31
CA LYS A 135 4.30 -13.11 9.57
C LYS A 135 5.17 -11.90 9.20
N VAL A 136 4.54 -10.76 8.96
CA VAL A 136 5.22 -9.52 8.59
C VAL A 136 5.87 -8.88 9.81
N LEU A 137 5.12 -8.68 10.90
CA LEU A 137 5.61 -8.06 12.13
C LEU A 137 6.73 -8.88 12.80
N ASN A 138 6.68 -10.21 12.71
CA ASN A 138 7.75 -11.06 13.21
C ASN A 138 8.98 -11.12 12.29
N SER A 139 8.90 -10.66 11.05
CA SER A 139 10.07 -10.57 10.15
C SER A 139 10.98 -9.36 10.43
N PHE A 140 10.56 -8.49 11.36
CA PHE A 140 11.34 -7.34 11.82
C PHE A 140 12.05 -7.57 13.18
N LYS A 141 11.86 -8.73 13.81
CA LYS A 141 12.54 -9.14 15.05
C LYS A 141 13.75 -10.00 14.71
#